data_AF-Q17Y42-F1
#
_entry.id   AF-Q17Y42-F1
#
_cell.length_a   1.000
_cell.length_b   1.000
_cell.length_c   1.000
_cell.angle_alpha   90.00
_cell.angle_beta   90.00
_cell.angle_gamma   90.00
#
_symmetry.space_group_name_H-M   'P 1'
#
loop_
_entity.id
_entity.type
_entity.pdbx_description
1 polymer ?
#
loop_
_entity_poly.entity_id
_entity_poly.type
_entity_poly.pdbx_seq_one_letter_code
_entity_poly.pdbx_strand_id
1 'polypeptide(L)'
;MAKMAKVEVELKKLHQILVDGEYFYQVPDYQRPYVWDKEHLGALIDDLVGSYTDNKEDEYFCGSIVIAENKNGRWDVVDGQQRLTSFIILACTILRLYKHRLGQKSKAFIEESIYDRYDKEKERLKFFAAQNYKSIFENTVLKN
;
A
#
# COMPACT_ATOMS: atom_id res chain seq x y z
N MET A 1 26.76 -13.73 20.83
CA MET A 1 25.41 -13.48 21.39
C MET A 1 24.49 -13.12 20.25
N ALA A 2 23.40 -13.86 20.04
CA ALA A 2 22.40 -13.50 19.03
C ALA A 2 21.67 -12.24 19.50
N LYS A 3 21.73 -11.15 18.72
CA LYS A 3 20.85 -9.99 18.93
C LYS A 3 19.42 -10.49 18.69
N MET A 4 18.59 -10.51 19.72
CA MET A 4 17.16 -10.74 19.51
C MET A 4 16.63 -9.60 18.64
N ALA A 5 15.91 -9.95 17.57
CA ALA A 5 15.17 -8.97 16.81
C ALA A 5 14.12 -8.34 17.73
N LYS A 6 14.17 -7.02 17.89
CA LYS A 6 13.16 -6.29 18.65
C LYS A 6 11.94 -6.12 17.75
N VAL A 7 10.79 -6.61 18.20
CA VAL A 7 9.51 -6.39 17.52
C VAL A 7 8.84 -5.20 18.18
N GLU A 8 8.52 -4.18 17.39
CA GLU A 8 7.76 -3.01 17.82
C GLU A 8 6.38 -3.05 17.16
N VAL A 9 5.34 -2.75 17.93
CA VAL A 9 3.95 -2.75 17.47
C VAL A 9 3.37 -1.37 17.71
N GLU A 10 2.81 -0.78 16.66
CA GLU A 10 2.21 0.55 16.71
C GLU A 10 0.89 0.55 15.94
N LEU A 11 -0.12 1.24 16.48
CA LEU A 11 -1.35 1.53 15.76
C LEU A 11 -1.15 2.80 14.93
N LYS A 12 -1.32 2.69 13.61
CA LYS A 12 -1.20 3.81 12.68
C LYS A 12 -2.43 3.92 11.79
N LYS A 13 -2.84 5.16 11.50
CA LYS A 13 -3.85 5.45 10.49
C LYS A 13 -3.29 5.09 9.11
N LEU A 14 -4.16 4.67 8.20
CA LEU A 14 -3.75 4.22 6.86
C LEU A 14 -2.91 5.28 6.11
N HIS A 15 -3.20 6.57 6.29
CA HIS A 15 -2.40 7.63 5.66
C HIS A 15 -0.97 7.71 6.21
N GLN A 16 -0.72 7.35 7.48
CA GLN A 16 0.63 7.29 8.06
C GLN A 16 1.41 6.08 7.52
N ILE A 17 0.73 5.07 7.00
CA ILE A 17 1.35 3.92 6.34
C ILE A 17 1.65 4.25 4.87
N LEU A 18 0.69 4.84 4.15
CA LEU A 18 0.81 5.01 2.70
C LEU A 18 1.51 6.31 2.27
N VAL A 19 1.40 7.39 3.04
CA VAL A 19 1.80 8.75 2.64
C VAL A 19 3.00 9.28 3.43
N ASP A 20 3.30 8.71 4.60
CA ASP A 20 4.41 9.17 5.43
C ASP A 20 5.76 8.95 4.74
N GLY A 21 6.64 9.96 4.74
CA GLY A 21 7.96 9.91 4.10
C GLY A 21 8.92 8.89 4.69
N GLU A 22 8.64 8.37 5.90
CA GLU A 22 9.44 7.33 6.54
C GLU A 22 9.26 5.94 5.91
N TYR A 23 8.11 5.70 5.27
CA TYR A 23 7.76 4.38 4.78
C TYR A 23 7.80 4.26 3.26
N PHE A 24 8.81 3.52 2.81
CA PHE A 24 8.91 2.98 1.46
C PHE A 24 9.00 1.46 1.54
N TYR A 25 8.06 0.77 0.93
CA TYR A 25 7.94 -0.67 1.03
C TYR A 25 8.52 -1.40 -0.17
N GLN A 26 8.90 -2.64 0.05
CA GLN A 26 9.16 -3.60 -1.02
C GLN A 26 8.59 -4.97 -0.69
N VAL A 27 8.09 -5.67 -1.71
CA VAL A 27 7.72 -7.08 -1.66
C VAL A 27 8.94 -7.89 -2.09
N PRO A 28 9.61 -8.61 -1.18
CA PRO A 28 10.79 -9.41 -1.50
C PRO A 28 10.47 -10.61 -2.38
N ASP A 29 11.50 -11.23 -2.96
CA ASP A 29 11.38 -12.38 -3.86
C ASP A 29 10.86 -13.66 -3.21
N TYR A 30 11.11 -13.82 -1.91
CA TYR A 30 10.58 -14.93 -1.11
C TYR A 30 9.08 -14.84 -0.80
N GLN A 31 8.44 -13.70 -1.09
CA GLN A 31 7.00 -13.54 -0.89
C GLN A 31 6.20 -14.14 -2.06
N ARG A 32 5.02 -14.68 -1.75
CA ARG A 32 4.11 -15.17 -2.78
C ARG A 32 3.60 -14.00 -3.65
N PRO A 33 3.29 -14.23 -4.93
CA PRO A 33 2.68 -13.23 -5.79
C PRO A 33 1.34 -12.67 -5.27
N TYR A 34 0.92 -11.53 -5.80
CA TYR A 34 -0.44 -11.02 -5.57
C TYR A 34 -1.48 -11.97 -6.16
N VAL A 35 -2.45 -12.40 -5.35
CA VAL A 35 -3.46 -13.41 -5.71
C VAL A 35 -4.88 -13.06 -5.24
N TRP A 36 -5.08 -11.92 -4.58
CA TRP A 36 -6.42 -11.47 -4.22
C TRP A 36 -7.26 -11.20 -5.48
N ASP A 37 -8.37 -11.91 -5.56
CA ASP A 37 -9.35 -11.79 -6.63
C ASP A 37 -10.47 -10.81 -6.26
N LYS A 38 -11.57 -10.85 -7.02
CA LYS A 38 -12.71 -9.95 -6.85
C LYS A 38 -13.43 -10.16 -5.51
N GLU A 39 -13.45 -11.37 -4.97
CA GLU A 39 -14.15 -11.65 -3.71
C GLU A 39 -13.38 -11.02 -2.55
N HIS A 40 -12.06 -11.24 -2.53
CA HIS A 40 -11.18 -10.64 -1.52
C HIS A 40 -11.19 -9.09 -1.59
N LEU A 41 -11.12 -8.54 -2.81
CA LEU A 41 -11.17 -7.09 -3.01
C LEU A 41 -12.55 -6.51 -2.69
N GLY A 42 -13.62 -7.21 -3.04
CA GLY A 42 -14.99 -6.83 -2.72
C GLY A 42 -15.19 -6.71 -1.22
N ALA A 43 -14.79 -7.73 -0.46
CA ALA A 43 -14.86 -7.70 0.99
C ALA A 43 -14.08 -6.52 1.60
N LEU A 44 -12.85 -6.25 1.13
CA LEU A 44 -12.09 -5.08 1.60
C LEU A 44 -12.83 -3.77 1.31
N ILE A 45 -13.40 -3.62 0.11
CA ILE A 45 -14.11 -2.40 -0.27
C ILE A 45 -15.40 -2.25 0.55
N ASP A 46 -16.17 -3.31 0.71
CA ASP A 46 -17.42 -3.32 1.48
C ASP A 46 -17.17 -2.93 2.93
N ASP A 47 -16.12 -3.47 3.55
CA ASP A 47 -15.72 -3.10 4.91
C ASP A 47 -15.33 -1.60 5.01
N LEU A 48 -14.52 -1.10 4.08
CA LEU A 48 -14.11 0.31 4.06
C LEU A 48 -15.31 1.24 3.85
N VAL A 49 -16.21 0.90 2.91
CA VAL A 49 -17.40 1.69 2.62
C VAL A 49 -18.38 1.64 3.78
N GLY A 50 -18.67 0.47 4.32
CA GLY A 50 -19.57 0.29 5.47
C GLY A 50 -19.07 1.08 6.69
N SER A 51 -17.77 1.04 6.97
CA SER A 51 -17.19 1.85 8.05
C SER A 51 -17.37 3.36 7.80
N TYR A 52 -17.27 3.82 6.56
CA TYR A 52 -17.43 5.21 6.18
C TYR A 52 -18.90 5.69 6.17
N THR A 53 -19.86 4.83 5.79
CA THR A 53 -21.27 5.21 5.65
C THR A 53 -22.06 5.01 6.94
N ASP A 54 -21.84 3.88 7.62
CA ASP A 54 -22.77 3.37 8.64
C ASP A 54 -22.25 3.61 10.07
N ASN A 55 -20.93 3.59 10.26
CA ASN A 55 -20.29 3.69 11.59
C ASN A 55 -19.23 4.80 11.64
N LYS A 56 -19.58 6.03 11.25
CA LYS A 56 -18.65 7.16 11.12
C LYS A 56 -17.86 7.52 12.39
N GLU A 57 -18.36 7.12 13.56
CA GLU A 57 -17.69 7.37 14.84
C GLU A 57 -16.70 6.25 15.23
N ASP A 58 -16.79 5.07 14.60
CA ASP A 58 -15.94 3.92 14.90
C ASP A 58 -14.77 3.80 13.91
N GLU A 59 -13.57 3.55 14.44
CA GLU A 59 -12.40 3.27 13.62
C GLU A 59 -12.45 1.82 13.10
N TYR A 60 -12.33 1.64 11.78
CA TYR A 60 -12.20 0.31 11.18
C TYR A 60 -10.74 -0.17 11.20
N PHE A 61 -10.52 -1.36 11.74
CA PHE A 61 -9.20 -1.97 11.76
C PHE A 61 -8.87 -2.61 10.41
N CYS A 62 -8.02 -1.94 9.63
CA CYS A 62 -7.51 -2.41 8.34
C CYS A 62 -6.51 -3.59 8.44
N GLY A 63 -6.49 -4.30 9.57
CA GLY A 63 -5.56 -5.38 9.86
C GLY A 63 -4.09 -4.94 10.04
N SER A 64 -3.23 -5.89 10.38
CA SER A 64 -1.78 -5.66 10.57
C SER A 64 -0.99 -5.78 9.26
N ILE A 65 0.16 -5.11 9.24
CA ILE A 65 1.27 -5.36 8.32
C ILE A 65 2.51 -5.66 9.16
N VAL A 66 3.37 -6.58 8.70
CA VAL A 66 4.64 -6.86 9.35
C VAL A 66 5.74 -6.46 8.39
N ILE A 67 6.63 -5.60 8.86
CA ILE A 67 7.73 -5.05 8.07
C ILE A 67 9.07 -5.26 8.75
N ALA A 68 10.12 -5.40 7.93
CA ALA A 68 11.50 -5.48 8.39
C ALA A 68 12.36 -4.43 7.67
N GLU A 69 13.24 -3.76 8.40
CA GLU A 69 14.13 -2.76 7.82
C GLU A 69 15.10 -3.43 6.84
N ASN A 70 15.18 -2.89 5.61
CA ASN A 70 16.17 -3.30 4.62
C ASN A 70 17.30 -2.27 4.56
N LYS A 71 18.52 -2.74 4.30
CA LYS A 71 19.74 -1.91 4.14
C LYS A 71 19.63 -0.85 3.04
N ASN A 72 18.67 -0.98 2.12
CA ASN A 72 18.47 -0.09 0.99
C ASN A 72 17.52 1.10 1.28
N GLY A 73 17.21 1.38 2.56
CA GLY A 73 16.29 2.47 2.93
C GLY A 73 14.84 2.20 2.54
N ARG A 74 14.45 0.92 2.47
CA ARG A 74 13.08 0.44 2.27
C ARG A 74 12.75 -0.59 3.34
N TRP A 75 11.48 -0.91 3.47
CA TRP A 75 10.93 -1.87 4.40
C TRP A 75 10.46 -3.11 3.63
N ASP A 76 11.02 -4.27 3.96
CA ASP A 76 10.55 -5.56 3.45
C ASP A 76 9.19 -5.89 4.05
N VAL A 77 8.20 -6.14 3.21
CA VAL A 77 6.88 -6.58 3.67
C VAL A 77 6.92 -8.09 3.91
N VAL A 78 6.90 -8.46 5.19
CA VAL A 78 6.96 -9.85 5.67
C VAL A 78 5.56 -10.45 5.75
N ASP A 79 4.56 -9.65 6.15
CA ASP A 79 3.14 -10.04 6.15
C ASP A 79 2.24 -8.83 5.83
N GLY A 80 1.02 -9.10 5.36
CA GLY A 80 0.06 -8.07 4.93
C GLY A 80 0.27 -7.58 3.49
N GLN A 81 1.17 -8.21 2.72
CA GLN A 81 1.52 -7.77 1.36
C GLN A 81 0.34 -7.69 0.39
N GLN A 82 -0.63 -8.61 0.47
CA GLN A 82 -1.80 -8.60 -0.40
C GLN A 82 -2.64 -7.35 -0.12
N ARG A 83 -2.93 -7.09 1.16
CA ARG A 83 -3.71 -5.94 1.59
C ARG A 83 -3.03 -4.61 1.25
N LEU A 84 -1.73 -4.50 1.54
CA LEU A 84 -0.96 -3.29 1.19
C LEU A 84 -0.98 -3.04 -0.33
N THR A 85 -0.79 -4.09 -1.12
CA THR A 85 -0.87 -4.01 -2.59
C THR A 85 -2.27 -3.56 -3.04
N SER A 86 -3.33 -4.10 -2.45
CA SER A 86 -4.71 -3.71 -2.77
C SER A 86 -5.01 -2.25 -2.46
N PHE A 87 -4.47 -1.70 -1.35
CA PHE A 87 -4.60 -0.26 -1.06
C PHE A 87 -3.92 0.62 -2.14
N ILE A 88 -2.74 0.22 -2.61
CA ILE A 88 -2.06 0.93 -3.70
C ILE A 88 -2.86 0.82 -5.01
N ILE A 89 -3.38 -0.37 -5.33
CA ILE A 89 -4.24 -0.58 -6.51
C ILE A 89 -5.48 0.31 -6.43
N LEU A 90 -6.11 0.41 -5.25
CA LEU A 90 -7.27 1.26 -5.03
C LEU A 90 -6.92 2.74 -5.24
N ALA A 91 -5.79 3.21 -4.69
CA ALA A 91 -5.29 4.57 -4.90
C ALA A 91 -5.08 4.88 -6.39
N CYS A 92 -4.38 4.01 -7.12
CA CYS A 92 -4.18 4.15 -8.58
C CYS A 92 -5.52 4.18 -9.33
N THR A 93 -6.46 3.29 -8.95
CA THR A 93 -7.77 3.19 -9.59
C THR A 93 -8.61 4.45 -9.37
N ILE A 94 -8.63 4.99 -8.15
CA ILE A 94 -9.34 6.24 -7.83
C ILE A 94 -8.71 7.39 -8.63
N LEU A 95 -7.38 7.51 -8.61
CA LEU A 95 -6.69 8.55 -9.36
C LEU A 95 -7.01 8.48 -10.85
N ARG A 96 -7.02 7.27 -11.42
CA ARG A 96 -7.32 7.04 -12.83
C ARG A 96 -8.76 7.39 -13.20
N LEU A 97 -9.74 6.84 -12.48
CA LEU A 97 -11.16 6.99 -12.82
C LEU A 97 -11.70 8.39 -12.51
N TYR A 98 -11.15 9.06 -11.50
CA TYR A 98 -11.69 10.32 -10.97
C TYR A 98 -10.73 11.51 -11.08
N LYS A 99 -9.62 11.39 -11.83
CA LYS A 99 -8.58 12.43 -11.96
C LYS A 99 -9.12 13.86 -12.14
N HIS A 100 -10.12 14.02 -13.01
CA HIS A 100 -10.71 15.31 -13.37
C HIS A 100 -11.81 15.77 -12.40
N ARG A 101 -12.27 14.90 -11.50
CA ARG A 101 -13.29 15.20 -10.48
C ARG A 101 -12.68 15.44 -9.11
N LEU A 102 -11.46 14.97 -8.87
CA LEU A 102 -10.74 15.18 -7.63
C LEU A 102 -10.26 16.63 -7.53
N GLY A 103 -10.49 17.25 -6.37
CA GLY A 103 -9.85 18.51 -6.03
C GLY A 103 -8.33 18.35 -5.90
N GLN A 104 -7.59 19.45 -6.06
CA GLN A 104 -6.12 19.44 -6.07
C GLN A 104 -5.50 18.78 -4.82
N LYS A 105 -6.09 19.02 -3.64
CA LYS A 105 -5.64 18.43 -2.37
C LYS A 105 -5.77 16.90 -2.37
N SER A 106 -6.94 16.38 -2.76
CA SER A 106 -7.20 14.94 -2.80
C SER A 106 -6.34 14.25 -3.85
N LYS A 107 -6.15 14.89 -5.02
CA LYS A 107 -5.27 14.40 -6.06
C LYS A 107 -3.83 14.28 -5.56
N ALA A 108 -3.29 15.32 -4.94
CA ALA A 108 -1.94 15.29 -4.37
C ALA A 108 -1.80 14.20 -3.31
N PHE A 109 -2.77 14.09 -2.39
CA PHE A 109 -2.78 13.07 -1.35
C PHE A 109 -2.73 11.64 -1.94
N ILE A 110 -3.52 11.36 -2.97
CA ILE A 110 -3.52 10.05 -3.64
C ILE A 110 -2.21 9.82 -4.40
N GLU A 111 -1.70 10.82 -5.12
CA GLU A 111 -0.39 10.71 -5.79
C GLU A 111 0.74 10.37 -4.80
N GLU A 112 0.75 11.02 -3.62
CA GLU A 112 1.75 10.77 -2.57
C GLU A 112 1.61 9.40 -1.87
N SER A 113 0.45 8.74 -1.99
CA SER A 113 0.26 7.36 -1.55
C SER A 113 0.84 6.33 -2.53
N ILE A 114 1.17 6.77 -3.76
CA ILE A 114 1.72 5.92 -4.82
C ILE A 114 3.22 6.22 -5.02
N TYR A 115 3.61 7.49 -4.95
CA TYR A 115 4.98 7.99 -5.17
C TYR A 115 5.43 8.90 -4.03
N ASP A 116 6.74 9.16 -3.95
CA ASP A 116 7.27 10.21 -3.06
C ASP A 116 6.77 11.59 -3.49
N ARG A 117 6.58 12.47 -2.50
CA ARG A 117 6.10 13.85 -2.72
C ARG A 117 7.07 14.69 -3.56
N TYR A 118 8.37 14.45 -3.41
CA TYR A 118 9.45 15.21 -4.01
C TYR A 118 10.10 14.47 -5.19
N ASP A 119 10.05 13.15 -5.22
CA ASP A 119 10.59 12.30 -6.28
C ASP A 119 9.52 11.34 -6.86
N LYS A 120 8.92 11.72 -7.99
CA LYS A 120 7.87 10.93 -8.64
C LYS A 120 8.35 9.59 -9.21
N GLU A 121 9.65 9.37 -9.34
CA GLU A 121 10.22 8.07 -9.74
C GLU A 121 10.36 7.12 -8.54
N LYS A 122 10.26 7.66 -7.32
CA LYS A 122 10.36 6.88 -6.08
C LYS A 122 8.98 6.37 -5.66
N GLU A 123 8.61 5.22 -6.23
CA GLU A 123 7.40 4.48 -5.88
C GLU A 123 7.36 4.09 -4.39
N ARG A 124 6.16 4.12 -3.80
CA ARG A 124 5.89 3.70 -2.40
C ARG A 124 6.00 2.21 -2.19
N LEU A 125 5.57 1.39 -3.15
CA LEU A 125 5.65 -0.06 -3.10
C LEU A 125 6.39 -0.59 -4.33
N LYS A 126 7.46 -1.35 -4.11
CA LYS A 126 8.23 -2.01 -5.18
C LYS A 126 8.12 -3.52 -5.09
N PHE A 127 8.08 -4.20 -6.22
CA PHE A 127 8.11 -5.66 -6.28
C PHE A 127 9.50 -6.12 -6.70
N PHE A 128 10.13 -6.97 -5.88
CA PHE A 128 11.35 -7.70 -6.23
C PHE A 128 11.09 -9.17 -6.53
N ALA A 129 9.84 -9.62 -6.39
CA ALA A 129 9.34 -10.87 -6.95
C ALA A 129 9.77 -11.05 -8.42
N ALA A 130 9.86 -12.31 -8.87
CA ALA A 130 10.31 -12.70 -10.21
C ALA A 130 9.90 -11.67 -11.28
N GLN A 131 10.82 -11.34 -12.20
CA GLN A 131 10.73 -10.14 -13.07
C GLN A 131 9.36 -9.96 -13.76
N ASN A 132 8.63 -11.04 -14.01
CA ASN A 132 7.26 -11.03 -14.52
C ASN A 132 6.28 -10.24 -13.64
N TYR A 133 6.28 -10.41 -12.31
CA TYR A 133 5.31 -9.76 -11.42
C TYR A 133 5.56 -8.26 -11.29
N LYS A 134 6.83 -7.88 -11.15
CA LYS A 134 7.23 -6.47 -11.16
C LYS A 134 6.76 -5.78 -12.44
N SER A 135 7.04 -6.39 -13.60
CA SER A 135 6.65 -5.83 -14.89
C SER A 135 5.13 -5.72 -15.04
N ILE A 136 4.36 -6.73 -14.62
CA ILE A 136 2.90 -6.69 -14.67
C ILE A 136 2.35 -5.55 -13.82
N PHE A 137 2.83 -5.41 -12.57
CA PHE A 137 2.38 -4.34 -11.68
C PHE A 137 2.71 -2.96 -12.22
N GLU A 138 3.96 -2.73 -12.62
CA GLU A 138 4.38 -1.44 -13.18
C GLU A 138 3.59 -1.07 -14.44
N ASN A 139 3.39 -2.00 -15.37
CA ASN A 139 2.74 -1.71 -16.64
C ASN A 139 1.20 -1.67 -16.57
N THR A 140 0.60 -2.34 -15.57
CA THR A 140 -0.87 -2.42 -15.46
C THR A 140 -1.41 -1.42 -14.45
N VAL A 141 -0.71 -1.25 -13.32
CA VAL A 141 -1.17 -0.47 -12.17
C VAL A 141 -0.56 0.92 -12.14
N LEU A 142 0.75 1.06 -12.42
CA LEU A 142 1.46 2.34 -12.29
C LEU A 142 1.46 3.17 -13.59
N LYS A 143 1.79 2.55 -14.73
CA LYS A 143 1.94 3.21 -16.03
C LYS A 143 0.65 3.14 -16.84
N ASN A 144 -0.35 3.96 -16.51
CA ASN A 144 -1.54 4.28 -17.33
C ASN A 144 -2.13 5.64 -16.93
#